data_AF-E9GUV8-F1
#
_entry.id   AF-E9GUV8-F1
#
_cell.length_a   1.000
_cell.length_b   1.000
_cell.length_c   1.000
_cell.angle_alpha   90.00
_cell.angle_beta   90.00
_cell.angle_gamma   90.00
#
_symmetry.space_group_name_H-M   'P 1'
#
loop_
_entity.id
_entity.type
_entity.pdbx_description
1 polymer ?
#
loop_
_entity_poly.entity_id
_entity_poly.type
_entity_poly.pdbx_seq_one_letter_code
_entity_poly.pdbx_strand_id
1 'polypeptide(L)'
;KIVRFPITRIKHLVKMDPDVNLCSQEALFLITKTTEFFVECLSKEAYSYTSQSKKKTVQKRDVERAIDAVDALAFLEGILD
;
A
#
# COMPACT_ATOMS: atom_id res chain seq x y z
N LYS A 1 18.29 4.03 8.96
CA LYS A 1 17.75 4.53 7.67
C LYS A 1 16.40 5.18 7.98
N ILE A 2 16.16 6.42 7.54
CA ILE A 2 14.93 7.14 7.90
C ILE A 2 13.72 6.56 7.15
N VAL A 3 13.92 6.09 5.90
CA VAL A 3 12.94 5.37 5.09
C VAL A 3 13.49 3.99 4.69
N ARG A 4 12.59 3.02 4.48
CA ARG A 4 12.81 1.68 3.94
C ARG A 4 12.70 1.65 2.42
N PHE A 5 11.77 2.40 1.83
CA PHE A 5 11.62 2.44 0.37
C PHE A 5 12.65 3.35 -0.33
N PRO A 6 13.07 3.02 -1.56
CA PRO A 6 13.93 3.89 -2.36
C PRO A 6 13.17 5.14 -2.81
N ILE A 7 13.57 6.31 -2.29
CA ILE A 7 12.94 7.61 -2.60
C ILE A 7 12.90 7.89 -4.11
N THR A 8 13.98 7.54 -4.83
CA THR A 8 14.06 7.73 -6.29
C THR A 8 12.98 6.94 -7.04
N ARG A 9 12.63 5.73 -6.56
CA ARG A 9 11.56 4.94 -7.18
C ARG A 9 10.19 5.53 -6.90
N ILE A 10 9.93 5.97 -5.66
CA ILE A 10 8.69 6.67 -5.30
C ILE A 10 8.52 7.94 -6.13
N LYS A 11 9.59 8.73 -6.31
CA LYS A 11 9.58 9.95 -7.14
C LYS A 11 9.18 9.66 -8.58
N HIS A 12 9.68 8.57 -9.16
CA HIS A 12 9.29 8.16 -10.51
C HIS A 12 7.81 7.79 -10.58
N LEU A 13 7.29 7.03 -9.61
CA LEU A 13 5.86 6.66 -9.57
C LEU A 13 4.95 7.89 -9.45
N VAL A 14 5.29 8.83 -8.56
CA VAL A 14 4.55 10.10 -8.40
C VAL A 14 4.51 10.91 -9.69
N LYS A 15 5.61 10.92 -10.46
CA LYS A 15 5.71 11.62 -11.75
C LYS A 15 5.12 10.87 -12.94
N MET A 16 4.58 9.66 -12.75
CA MET A 16 3.84 8.99 -13.81
C MET A 16 2.47 9.65 -14.05
N ASP A 17 1.97 10.38 -13.06
CA ASP A 17 0.79 11.21 -13.21
C ASP A 17 1.14 12.47 -14.03
N PRO A 18 0.53 12.67 -15.22
CA PRO A 18 0.84 13.79 -16.11
C PRO A 18 0.49 15.15 -15.51
N ASP A 19 -0.40 15.20 -14.52
CA ASP A 19 -0.79 16.44 -13.85
C ASP A 19 0.22 16.86 -12.77
N VAL A 20 1.17 15.98 -12.41
CA VAL A 20 2.19 16.23 -11.39
C VAL A 20 3.48 16.81 -12.01
N ASN A 21 3.52 18.14 -12.10
CA ASN A 21 4.70 18.87 -12.63
C ASN A 21 5.86 18.98 -11.62
N LEU A 22 5.55 19.27 -10.36
CA LEU A 22 6.52 19.51 -9.28
C LEU A 22 6.10 18.71 -8.04
N CYS A 23 7.09 18.14 -7.35
CA CYS A 23 6.89 17.46 -6.07
C CYS A 23 8.04 17.85 -5.14
N SER A 24 7.70 18.45 -3.99
CA SER A 24 8.69 18.88 -3.00
C SER A 24 9.36 17.69 -2.32
N GLN A 25 10.54 17.91 -1.73
CA GLN A 25 11.24 16.84 -1.00
C GLN A 25 10.45 16.37 0.24
N GLU A 26 9.75 17.28 0.92
CA GLU A 26 8.92 16.97 2.09
C GLU A 26 7.69 16.13 1.71
N ALA A 27 6.99 16.49 0.62
CA ALA A 27 5.88 15.70 0.10
C ALA A 27 6.35 14.30 -0.31
N LEU A 28 7.48 14.21 -1.02
CA LEU A 28 8.07 12.94 -1.42
C LEU A 28 8.46 12.07 -0.22
N PHE A 29 9.01 12.68 0.83
CA PHE A 29 9.32 12.00 2.09
C PHE A 29 8.06 11.45 2.76
N LEU A 30 7.00 12.27 2.87
CA LEU A 30 5.74 11.87 3.48
C LEU A 30 5.06 10.75 2.69
N ILE A 31 5.02 10.82 1.37
CA ILE A 31 4.50 9.76 0.51
C ILE A 31 5.29 8.47 0.75
N THR A 32 6.63 8.54 0.72
CA THR A 32 7.50 7.37 0.97
C THR A 32 7.17 6.72 2.32
N LYS A 33 7.01 7.52 3.37
CA LYS A 33 6.66 7.03 4.70
C LYS A 33 5.26 6.46 4.80
N THR A 34 4.30 7.11 4.17
CA THR A 34 2.90 6.65 4.18
C THR A 34 2.76 5.36 3.40
N THR A 35 3.48 5.17 2.30
CA THR A 35 3.52 3.90 1.56
C THR A 35 4.06 2.76 2.45
N GLU A 36 5.05 3.01 3.31
CA GLU A 36 5.53 1.99 4.27
C GLU A 36 4.44 1.58 5.24
N PHE A 37 3.75 2.55 5.84
CA PHE A 37 2.65 2.28 6.76
C PHE A 37 1.48 1.60 6.06
N PHE A 38 1.14 2.02 4.85
CA PHE A 38 0.10 1.42 4.04
C PHE A 38 0.35 -0.08 3.80
N VAL A 39 1.57 -0.45 3.38
CA VAL A 39 1.92 -1.86 3.16
C VAL A 39 1.86 -2.65 4.47
N GLU A 40 2.30 -2.07 5.58
CA GLU A 40 2.20 -2.72 6.90
C GLU A 40 0.75 -2.94 7.34
N CYS A 41 -0.10 -1.92 7.20
CA CYS A 41 -1.53 -1.99 7.50
C CYS A 41 -2.24 -3.04 6.65
N LEU A 42 -2.07 -3.00 5.33
CA LEU A 42 -2.67 -3.97 4.41
C LEU A 42 -2.19 -5.39 4.71
N SER A 43 -0.90 -5.57 5.00
CA SER A 43 -0.33 -6.88 5.35
C SER A 43 -0.92 -7.44 6.64
N LYS A 44 -1.11 -6.60 7.66
CA LYS A 44 -1.73 -7.01 8.94
C LYS A 44 -3.19 -7.38 8.76
N GLU A 45 -3.93 -6.59 7.99
CA GLU A 45 -5.35 -6.82 7.73
C GLU A 45 -5.54 -8.12 6.93
N ALA A 46 -4.80 -8.32 5.83
CA ALA A 46 -4.82 -9.56 5.07
C ALA A 46 -4.41 -10.78 5.92
N TYR A 47 -3.43 -10.60 6.82
CA TYR A 47 -3.04 -11.68 7.74
C TYR A 47 -4.12 -12.01 8.77
N SER A 48 -4.96 -11.05 9.18
CA SER A 48 -6.13 -11.33 10.04
C SER A 48 -7.03 -12.40 9.41
N TYR A 49 -7.39 -12.25 8.14
CA TYR A 49 -8.20 -13.23 7.39
C TYR A 49 -7.49 -14.58 7.20
N THR A 50 -6.17 -14.53 6.98
CA THR A 50 -5.32 -15.74 6.89
C THR A 50 -5.37 -16.54 8.19
N SER A 51 -5.19 -15.84 9.33
CA SER A 51 -5.17 -16.42 10.67
C SER A 51 -6.53 -16.96 11.10
N GLN A 52 -7.62 -16.24 10.80
CA GLN A 52 -9.00 -16.71 11.01
C GLN A 52 -9.27 -18.02 10.26
N SER A 53 -8.66 -18.19 9.08
CA SER A 53 -8.72 -19.44 8.29
C SER A 53 -7.78 -20.55 8.81
N LYS A 54 -7.12 -20.36 9.97
CA LYS A 54 -6.11 -21.24 10.56
C LYS A 54 -4.93 -21.55 9.63
N LYS A 55 -4.62 -20.63 8.70
CA LYS A 55 -3.48 -20.74 7.79
C LYS A 55 -2.34 -19.83 8.25
N LYS A 56 -1.15 -20.04 7.69
CA LYS A 56 0.05 -19.23 7.94
C LYS A 56 0.58 -18.52 6.69
N THR A 57 0.09 -18.90 5.52
CA THR A 57 0.47 -18.33 4.23
C THR A 57 -0.63 -17.39 3.78
N VAL A 58 -0.32 -16.11 3.63
CA VAL A 58 -1.23 -15.11 3.05
C VAL A 58 -1.46 -15.45 1.58
N GLN A 59 -2.73 -15.46 1.17
CA GLN A 59 -3.15 -15.72 -0.21
C GLN A 59 -3.81 -14.47 -0.81
N LYS A 60 -3.89 -14.40 -2.15
CA LYS A 60 -4.56 -13.31 -2.88
C LYS A 60 -5.95 -12.99 -2.30
N ARG A 61 -6.76 -14.02 -2.09
CA ARG A 61 -8.10 -13.94 -1.48
C ARG A 61 -8.15 -13.30 -0.09
N ASP A 62 -7.07 -13.37 0.68
CA ASP A 62 -7.02 -12.77 2.02
C ASP A 62 -6.78 -11.25 1.91
N VAL A 63 -6.07 -10.81 0.86
CA VAL A 63 -5.90 -9.39 0.50
C VAL A 63 -7.19 -8.83 -0.09
N GLU A 64 -7.86 -9.57 -1.00
CA GLU A 64 -9.17 -9.18 -1.56
C GLU A 64 -10.18 -8.93 -0.42
N ARG A 65 -10.29 -9.85 0.54
CA ARG A 65 -11.15 -9.67 1.72
C ARG A 65 -10.78 -8.47 2.58
N ALA A 66 -9.49 -8.18 2.71
CA ALA A 66 -9.05 -7.00 3.46
C ALA A 66 -9.49 -5.71 2.76
N ILE A 67 -9.42 -5.66 1.43
CA ILE A 67 -9.88 -4.54 0.62
C ILE A 67 -11.41 -4.36 0.78
N ASP A 68 -12.18 -5.45 0.60
CA ASP A 68 -13.64 -5.41 0.68
C ASP A 68 -14.18 -5.01 2.07
N ALA A 69 -13.43 -5.30 3.13
CA ALA A 69 -13.87 -5.09 4.50
C ALA A 69 -13.50 -3.71 5.09
N VAL A 70 -12.54 -3.01 4.49
CA VAL A 70 -12.03 -1.73 5.01
C VAL A 70 -12.34 -0.63 4.01
N ASP A 71 -13.27 0.25 4.35
CA ASP A 71 -13.71 1.37 3.51
C ASP A 71 -12.53 2.25 3.02
N ALA A 72 -11.54 2.50 3.89
CA ALA A 72 -10.34 3.25 3.52
C ALA A 72 -9.46 2.56 2.44
N LEU A 73 -9.70 1.28 2.15
CA LEU A 73 -9.03 0.50 1.10
C LEU A 73 -9.86 0.39 -0.18
N ALA A 74 -11.07 0.95 -0.24
CA ALA A 74 -11.97 0.85 -1.41
C ALA A 74 -11.34 1.39 -2.72
N PHE A 75 -10.34 2.27 -2.63
CA PHE A 75 -9.56 2.72 -3.80
C PHE A 75 -8.77 1.60 -4.49
N LEU A 76 -8.69 0.40 -3.89
CA LEU A 76 -8.03 -0.78 -4.42
C LEU A 76 -9.01 -1.80 -5.04
N GLU A 77 -10.31 -1.54 -4.99
CA GLU A 77 -11.33 -2.41 -5.62
C GLU A 77 -11.03 -2.60 -7.11
N GLY A 78 -11.11 -3.84 -7.60
CA GLY A 78 -10.82 -4.19 -8.99
C GLY A 78 -9.34 -4.15 -9.40
N ILE A 79 -8.41 -3.75 -8.53
CA ILE A 79 -6.97 -3.72 -8.86
C ILE A 79 -6.38 -5.13 -8.95
N LEU A 80 -6.93 -6.09 -8.19
CA LEU A 80 -6.37 -7.42 -8.07
C LEU A 80 -6.92 -8.42 -9.11
N ASP A 81 -7.89 -8.05 -9.94
CA ASP A 81 -8.55 -8.97 -10.89
C ASP A 81 -7.59 -9.59 -11.91
#